data_AF-A0A562UPF8-F1
#
_entry.id   AF-A0A562UPF8-F1
#
_cell.length_a   1.000
_cell.length_b   1.000
_cell.length_c   1.000
_cell.angle_alpha   90.00
_cell.angle_beta   90.00
_cell.angle_gamma   90.00
#
_symmetry.space_group_name_H-M   'P 1'
#
loop_
_entity.id
_entity.type
_entity.pdbx_description
1 polymer ?
#
loop_
_entity_poly.entity_id
_entity_poly.type
_entity_poly.pdbx_seq_one_letter_code
_entity_poly.pdbx_strand_id
1 'polypeptide(L)'
;MGDLIRYNYVGIKNGQDAIDKFIMQMDMELDAIESKLKPLDTGEAWSGSDAQVAYHDLKSQWRAAAGAIAESLVALKVALGEGSEGIRAADVRSAAYFGG
;
A
#
# COMPACT_ATOMS: atom_id res chain seq x y z
N MET A 1 -27.44 12.37 26.28
CA MET A 1 -27.41 11.51 25.09
C MET A 1 -26.13 11.83 24.34
N GLY A 2 -25.04 11.10 24.64
CA GLY A 2 -23.83 11.21 23.85
C GLY A 2 -24.06 10.50 22.53
N ASP A 3 -23.90 11.23 21.43
CA ASP A 3 -23.88 10.66 20.10
C ASP A 3 -22.74 9.62 20.07
N LEU A 4 -23.10 8.34 20.15
CA LEU A 4 -22.14 7.26 19.98
C LEU A 4 -21.64 7.39 18.55
N ILE A 5 -20.45 7.97 18.38
CA ILE A 5 -19.74 7.90 17.10
C ILE A 5 -19.64 6.40 16.79
N ARG A 6 -20.51 5.92 15.90
CA ARG A 6 -20.49 4.53 15.45
C ARG A 6 -19.33 4.41 14.49
N TYR A 7 -18.17 4.07 15.04
CA TYR A 7 -17.00 3.80 14.23
C TYR A 7 -17.23 2.56 13.37
N ASN A 8 -17.06 2.72 12.05
CA ASN A 8 -17.20 1.62 11.10
C ASN A 8 -15.91 0.79 11.07
N TYR A 9 -15.70 -0.02 12.11
CA TYR A 9 -14.55 -0.94 12.20
C TYR A 9 -14.46 -1.91 11.01
N VAL A 10 -15.61 -2.30 10.46
CA VAL A 10 -15.68 -3.13 9.25
C VAL A 10 -15.12 -2.35 8.05
N GLY A 11 -15.48 -1.07 7.91
CA GLY A 11 -14.93 -0.18 6.88
C GLY A 11 -13.42 0.03 7.01
N ILE A 12 -12.91 0.16 8.23
CA ILE A 12 -11.47 0.26 8.49
C ILE A 12 -10.75 -1.01 8.04
N LYS A 13 -11.25 -2.19 8.46
CA LYS A 13 -10.69 -3.48 8.04
C LYS A 13 -10.74 -3.66 6.52
N ASN A 14 -11.86 -3.33 5.89
CA ASN A 14 -12.01 -3.38 4.43
C ASN A 14 -11.00 -2.45 3.73
N GLY A 15 -10.73 -1.26 4.28
CA GLY A 15 -9.71 -0.35 3.78
C GLY A 15 -8.30 -0.92 3.90
N GLN A 16 -7.97 -1.56 5.02
CA GLN A 16 -6.68 -2.24 5.21
C GLN A 16 -6.49 -3.40 4.22
N ASP A 17 -7.52 -4.23 4.03
CA ASP A 17 -7.49 -5.33 3.06
C ASP A 17 -7.41 -4.81 1.61
N ALA A 18 -8.00 -3.65 1.31
CA ALA A 18 -7.89 -3.00 0.01
C ALA A 18 -6.47 -2.45 -0.25
N ILE A 19 -5.82 -1.91 0.79
CA ILE A 19 -4.41 -1.48 0.72
C ILE A 19 -3.51 -2.67 0.38
N ASP A 20 -3.66 -3.80 1.06
CA ASP A 20 -2.86 -5.00 0.80
C ASP A 20 -3.03 -5.49 -0.64
N LYS A 21 -4.27 -5.54 -1.12
CA LYS A 21 -4.58 -5.92 -2.51
C LYS A 21 -3.96 -4.96 -3.51
N PHE A 22 -4.00 -3.65 -3.25
CA PHE A 22 -3.43 -2.65 -4.12
C PHE A 22 -1.91 -2.80 -4.23
N ILE A 23 -1.21 -2.99 -3.11
CA ILE A 23 0.24 -3.22 -3.11
C ILE A 23 0.59 -4.46 -3.92
N MET A 24 -0.12 -5.59 -3.69
CA MET A 24 0.09 -6.81 -4.48
C MET A 24 -0.16 -6.60 -5.97
N GLN A 25 -1.22 -5.87 -6.34
CA GLN A 25 -1.53 -5.57 -7.74
C GLN A 25 -0.46 -4.70 -8.39
N MET A 26 0.02 -3.68 -7.69
CA MET A 26 1.09 -2.81 -8.15
C MET A 26 2.37 -3.62 -8.44
N ASP A 27 2.79 -4.50 -7.53
CA ASP A 27 3.97 -5.34 -7.73
C ASP A 27 3.79 -6.28 -8.94
N MET A 28 2.62 -6.92 -9.07
CA MET A 28 2.34 -7.78 -10.22
C MET A 28 2.37 -7.04 -11.56
N GLU A 29 1.82 -5.83 -11.62
CA GLU A 29 1.84 -5.02 -12.84
C GLU A 29 3.27 -4.56 -13.19
N LEU A 30 4.07 -4.18 -12.20
CA LEU A 30 5.48 -3.83 -12.40
C LEU A 30 6.29 -5.03 -12.90
N ASP A 31 6.09 -6.22 -12.31
CA ASP A 31 6.71 -7.45 -12.77
C ASP A 31 6.29 -7.81 -14.20
N ALA A 32 5.01 -7.62 -14.55
CA ALA A 32 4.50 -7.86 -15.89
C ALA A 32 5.10 -6.91 -16.92
N ILE A 33 5.25 -5.63 -16.58
CA ILE A 33 5.91 -4.64 -17.43
C ILE A 33 7.38 -5.04 -17.63
N GLU A 34 8.10 -5.39 -16.56
CA GLU A 34 9.50 -5.81 -16.66
C GLU A 34 9.67 -7.07 -17.50
N SER A 35 8.77 -8.05 -17.35
CA SER A 35 8.78 -9.26 -18.18
C SER A 35 8.55 -8.95 -19.66
N LYS A 36 7.70 -7.97 -20.00
CA LYS A 36 7.46 -7.54 -21.38
C LYS A 36 8.64 -6.76 -21.97
N LEU A 37 9.42 -6.09 -21.13
CA LEU A 37 10.59 -5.31 -21.56
C LEU A 37 11.87 -6.15 -21.63
N LYS A 38 11.93 -7.29 -20.94
CA LYS A 38 13.08 -8.21 -20.95
C LYS A 38 13.57 -8.61 -22.35
N PRO A 39 12.72 -8.92 -23.34
CA PRO A 39 13.18 -9.21 -24.70
C PRO A 39 13.90 -8.03 -25.38
N LEU A 40 13.51 -6.79 -25.05
CA LEU A 40 14.13 -5.56 -25.58
C LEU A 40 15.53 -5.32 -24.99
N ASP A 41 15.74 -5.78 -23.75
CA ASP A 41 17.02 -5.71 -23.03
C ASP A 41 18.03 -6.71 -23.61
N THR A 42 17.57 -7.93 -23.94
CA THR A 42 18.44 -9.07 -24.30
C THR A 42 18.78 -9.22 -25.78
N GLY A 43 18.07 -8.56 -26.70
CA GLY A 43 18.25 -8.88 -28.13
C GLY A 43 17.77 -7.78 -29.07
N GLU A 44 18.72 -7.26 -29.86
CA GLU A 44 18.56 -6.56 -31.15
C GLU A 44 17.71 -5.27 -31.21
N ALA A 45 16.76 -5.03 -30.31
CA ALA A 45 15.83 -3.89 -30.39
C ALA A 45 16.43 -2.59 -29.86
N TRP A 46 17.30 -2.66 -28.84
CA TRP A 46 17.97 -1.51 -28.24
C TRP A 46 19.42 -1.49 -28.70
N SER A 47 19.65 -0.94 -29.90
CA SER A 47 20.94 -1.00 -30.62
C SER A 47 22.03 -0.05 -30.08
N GLY A 48 21.98 0.35 -28.79
CA GLY A 48 22.99 1.21 -28.19
C GLY A 48 23.08 1.07 -26.67
N SER A 49 24.30 1.10 -26.13
CA SER A 49 24.57 1.01 -24.68
C SER A 49 23.78 2.04 -23.87
N ASP A 50 23.61 3.24 -24.44
CA ASP A 50 22.97 4.37 -23.77
C ASP A 50 21.47 4.11 -23.54
N ALA A 51 20.82 3.38 -24.44
CA ALA A 51 19.44 2.97 -24.26
C ALA A 51 19.36 2.01 -23.07
N GLN A 52 20.12 0.91 -23.08
CA GLN A 52 20.10 -0.09 -21.99
C GLN A 52 20.38 0.54 -20.62
N VAL A 53 21.36 1.45 -20.54
CA VAL A 53 21.68 2.20 -19.31
C VAL A 53 20.48 3.05 -18.87
N ALA A 54 19.88 3.82 -19.78
CA ALA A 54 18.70 4.64 -19.46
C ALA A 54 17.50 3.79 -18.98
N TYR A 55 17.32 2.58 -19.52
CA TYR A 55 16.29 1.67 -19.02
C TYR A 55 16.59 1.18 -17.61
N HIS A 56 17.81 0.72 -17.32
CA HIS A 56 18.15 0.29 -15.97
C HIS A 56 18.01 1.43 -14.95
N ASP A 57 18.37 2.65 -15.33
CA ASP A 57 18.22 3.84 -14.47
C ASP A 57 16.74 4.16 -14.21
N LEU A 58 15.92 4.23 -15.25
CA LEU A 58 14.47 4.44 -15.11
C LEU A 58 13.80 3.28 -14.37
N LYS A 59 14.29 2.05 -14.60
CA LYS A 59 13.83 0.84 -13.93
C LYS A 59 14.15 0.86 -12.44
N SER A 60 15.26 1.45 -12.04
CA SER A 60 15.56 1.65 -10.63
C SER A 60 14.60 2.69 -10.02
N GLN A 61 14.40 3.81 -10.72
CA GLN A 61 13.59 4.93 -10.25
C GLN A 61 12.12 4.56 -10.03
N TRP A 62 11.45 3.92 -11.01
CA TRP A 62 10.03 3.58 -10.85
C TRP A 62 9.78 2.50 -9.77
N ARG A 63 10.77 1.67 -9.44
CA ARG A 63 10.71 0.60 -8.42
C ARG A 63 10.93 1.22 -7.05
N ALA A 64 11.87 2.16 -6.94
CA ALA A 64 12.02 2.97 -5.74
C ALA A 64 10.74 3.77 -5.45
N ALA A 65 10.12 4.36 -6.47
CA ALA A 65 8.85 5.08 -6.31
C ALA A 65 7.70 4.15 -5.89
N ALA A 66 7.59 2.96 -6.50
CA ALA A 66 6.62 1.95 -6.09
C ALA A 66 6.83 1.50 -4.64
N GLY A 67 8.08 1.27 -4.23
CA GLY A 67 8.44 0.96 -2.85
C GLY A 67 7.99 2.05 -1.87
N ALA A 68 8.25 3.32 -2.19
CA ALA A 68 7.83 4.45 -1.35
C ALA A 68 6.30 4.57 -1.24
N ILE A 69 5.56 4.25 -2.31
CA ILE A 69 4.10 4.18 -2.29
C ILE A 69 3.64 3.05 -1.36
N ALA A 70 4.23 1.85 -1.49
CA ALA A 70 3.91 0.71 -0.64
C ALA A 70 4.19 1.02 0.85
N GLU A 71 5.33 1.63 1.16
CA GLU A 71 5.69 2.05 2.52
C GLU A 71 4.68 3.04 3.09
N SER A 72 4.29 4.06 2.32
CA SER A 72 3.29 5.06 2.73
C SER A 72 1.93 4.42 3.00
N LEU A 73 1.53 3.45 2.17
CA LEU A 73 0.27 2.72 2.33
C LEU A 73 0.30 1.78 3.55
N VAL A 74 1.43 1.13 3.81
CA VAL A 74 1.63 0.32 5.02
C VAL A 74 1.59 1.20 6.27
N ALA A 75 2.24 2.36 6.26
CA ALA A 75 2.18 3.31 7.37
C ALA A 75 0.73 3.79 7.62
N LEU A 76 -0.02 4.09 6.56
CA LEU A 76 -1.45 4.43 6.66
C LEU A 76 -2.27 3.27 7.24
N LYS A 77 -2.02 2.03 6.80
CA LYS A 77 -2.67 0.83 7.31
C LYS A 77 -2.45 0.65 8.82
N VAL A 78 -1.21 0.86 9.29
CA VAL A 78 -0.86 0.79 10.72
C VAL A 78 -1.57 1.88 11.50
N ALA A 79 -1.51 3.14 11.04
CA ALA A 79 -2.17 4.26 11.70
C ALA A 79 -3.70 4.07 11.80
N LEU A 80 -4.32 3.50 10.76
CA LEU A 80 -5.74 3.12 10.78
C LEU A 80 -6.03 2.02 11.81
N GLY A 81 -5.14 1.04 11.94
CA GLY A 81 -5.23 -0.04 12.93
C GLY A 81 -5.14 0.50 14.35
N GLU A 82 -4.07 1.23 14.66
CA GLU A 82 -3.82 1.83 15.98
C GLU A 82 -4.94 2.80 16.39
N GLY A 83 -5.41 3.64 15.46
CA GLY A 83 -6.54 4.54 15.69
C GLY A 83 -7.80 3.76 16.05
N SER A 84 -8.10 2.69 15.30
CA SER A 84 -9.29 1.85 15.55
C SER A 84 -9.23 1.13 16.89
N GLU A 85 -8.07 0.60 17.29
CA GLU A 85 -7.86 -0.08 18.57
C GLU A 85 -7.95 0.90 19.74
N GLY A 86 -7.33 2.07 19.62
CA GLY A 86 -7.37 3.12 20.64
C GLY A 86 -8.79 3.61 20.91
N ILE A 87 -9.57 3.80 19.84
CA ILE A 87 -10.99 4.16 19.93
C ILE A 87 -11.81 3.04 20.57
N ARG A 88 -11.62 1.78 20.14
CA ARG A 88 -12.32 0.63 20.73
C ARG A 88 -12.03 0.49 22.23
N ALA A 89 -10.79 0.72 22.65
CA ALA A 89 -10.42 0.72 24.07
C ALA A 89 -11.08 1.87 24.85
N ALA A 90 -11.22 3.05 24.24
CA ALA A 90 -11.94 4.18 24.83
C ALA A 90 -13.44 3.87 25.01
N ASP A 91 -14.07 3.25 24.01
CA ASP A 91 -15.48 2.84 24.07
C ASP A 91 -15.73 1.81 25.16
N VAL A 92 -14.88 0.78 25.27
CA VAL A 92 -14.98 -0.24 26.34
C VAL A 92 -14.85 0.39 27.72
N ARG A 93 -13.90 1.32 27.90
CA ARG A 93 -13.75 2.04 29.18
C ARG A 93 -14.99 2.88 29.48
N SER A 94 -15.48 3.64 28.50
CA SER A 94 -16.67 4.49 28.66
C SER A 94 -17.91 3.65 29.01
N ALA A 95 -18.14 2.55 28.31
CA ALA A 95 -19.23 1.62 28.60
C ALA A 95 -19.16 1.04 30.02
N ALA A 96 -17.95 0.76 30.53
CA ALA A 96 -17.76 0.30 31.91
C ALA A 96 -18.07 1.38 32.96
N TYR A 97 -17.89 2.67 32.64
CA TYR A 97 -18.22 3.78 33.55
C TYR A 97 -19.71 4.14 33.58
N PHE A 98 -20.45 3.89 32.49
CA PHE A 98 -21.87 4.24 32.38
C PHE A 98 -22.83 3.04 32.50
N GLY A 99 -22.31 1.81 32.62
CA GLY A 99 -23.08 0.56 32.74
C GLY A 99 -23.11 -0.05 34.15
N GLY A 100 -22.64 0.67 35.17
CA GLY A 100 -22.68 0.29 36.58
C GLY A 100 -23.75 1.05 37.36
#